data_AF-A0A2R6FEA0-F1
#
_entry.id   AF-A0A2R6FEA0-F1
#
_cell.length_a   1.000
_cell.length_b   1.000
_cell.length_c   1.000
_cell.angle_alpha   90.00
_cell.angle_beta   90.00
_cell.angle_gamma   90.00
#
_symmetry.space_group_name_H-M   'P 1'
#
loop_
_entity.id
_entity.type
_entity.pdbx_description
1 polymer ?
#
loop_
_entity_poly.entity_id
_entity_poly.type
_entity_poly.pdbx_seq_one_letter_code
_entity_poly.pdbx_strand_id
1 'polypeptide(L)' 'LVIRGTEDEIADRPGSLDHFDELTVDTADYVEIDGADHYLMHSDRRQDFFAVVDRFQNGIS' A
#
# COMPACT_ATOMS: atom_id res chain seq x y z
N LEU A 1 6.35 2.81 4.03
CA LEU A 1 5.41 2.46 2.95
C LEU A 1 4.26 1.65 3.54
N VAL A 2 3.05 2.20 3.48
CA VAL A 2 1.79 1.53 3.80
C VAL A 2 1.03 1.37 2.49
N ILE A 3 0.62 0.15 2.16
CA ILE A 3 -0.14 -0.16 0.93
C ILE A 3 -1.46 -0.82 1.33
N ARG A 4 -2.55 -0.39 0.72
CA ARG A 4 -3.87 -1.00 0.87
C ARG A 4 -4.51 -1.25 -0.51
N GLY A 5 -5.28 -2.32 -0.65
CA GLY A 5 -6.17 -2.51 -1.80
C GLY A 5 -7.51 -1.80 -1.60
N THR A 6 -8.06 -1.13 -2.62
CA THR A 6 -9.31 -0.38 -2.46
C THR A 6 -10.51 -1.28 -2.12
N GLU A 7 -10.49 -2.54 -2.57
CA GLU A 7 -11.49 -3.58 -2.34
C GLU A 7 -11.15 -4.49 -1.14
N ASP A 8 -10.21 -4.10 -0.27
CA ASP A 8 -9.90 -4.83 0.95
C ASP A 8 -11.10 -4.83 1.93
N GLU A 9 -11.70 -6.01 2.13
CA GLU A 9 -12.80 -6.27 3.07
C GLU A 9 -12.33 -6.62 4.49
N ILE A 10 -11.03 -6.79 4.71
CA ILE A 10 -10.41 -7.19 5.99
C ILE A 10 -9.82 -5.97 6.70
N ALA A 11 -8.97 -5.22 6.02
CA ALA A 11 -8.37 -4.00 6.54
C ALA A 11 -9.05 -2.76 5.92
N ASP A 12 -9.65 -1.94 6.76
CA ASP A 12 -10.34 -0.73 6.32
C ASP A 12 -9.35 0.42 6.07
N ARG A 13 -9.84 1.41 5.31
CA ARG A 13 -9.06 2.60 4.97
C ARG A 13 -8.71 3.43 6.21
N PRO A 14 -9.63 3.71 7.14
CA PRO A 14 -9.30 4.44 8.38
C PRO A 14 -8.18 3.78 9.19
N GLY A 15 -8.25 2.49 9.51
CA GLY A 15 -7.21 1.82 10.30
C GLY A 15 -5.85 1.80 9.59
N SER A 16 -5.85 1.71 8.26
CA SER A 16 -4.62 1.81 7.47
C SER A 16 -4.00 3.21 7.51
N LEU A 17 -4.82 4.27 7.55
CA LEU A 17 -4.35 5.64 7.71
C LEU A 17 -3.82 5.89 9.12
N ASP A 18 -4.49 5.36 10.15
CA ASP A 18 -4.01 5.45 11.53
C ASP A 18 -2.60 4.84 11.66
N HIS A 19 -2.36 3.66 11.07
CA HIS A 19 -1.02 3.06 11.02
C HIS A 19 0.01 3.87 10.24
N PHE A 20 -0.42 4.62 9.23
CA PHE A 20 0.47 5.52 8.50
C PHE A 20 0.83 6.76 9.32
N ASP A 21 -0.15 7.35 10.01
CA ASP A 21 0.02 8.55 10.85
C ASP A 21 0.89 8.27 12.10
N GLU A 22 0.97 7.01 12.55
CA GLU A 22 1.84 6.57 13.65
C GLU A 22 3.33 6.47 13.28
N LEU A 23 3.68 6.55 11.99
CA LEU A 23 5.07 6.42 11.53
C LEU A 23 5.92 7.62 11.97
N THR A 24 7.06 7.34 12.60
CA THR A 24 8.04 8.35 13.06
C THR A 24 9.26 8.49 12.15
N VAL A 25 9.21 7.89 10.95
CA VAL A 25 10.32 7.87 9.98
C VAL A 25 10.17 8.98 8.95
N ASP A 26 11.30 9.53 8.49
CA ASP A 26 11.32 10.65 7.53
C ASP A 26 10.85 10.27 6.12
N THR A 27 10.89 8.98 5.77
CA THR A 27 10.51 8.47 4.43
C THR A 27 9.36 7.48 4.56
N ALA A 28 8.16 7.94 4.21
CA ALA A 28 6.95 7.14 4.26
C ALA A 28 5.97 7.57 3.16
N ASP A 29 5.42 6.58 2.46
CA ASP A 29 4.34 6.75 1.49
C ASP A 29 3.12 5.93 1.91
N TYR A 30 1.93 6.46 1.63
CA TYR A 30 0.66 5.77 1.68
C TYR A 30 0.13 5.58 0.27
N VAL A 31 -0.16 4.34 -0.14
CA VAL A 31 -0.61 4.02 -1.50
C VAL A 31 -1.84 3.11 -1.46
N GLU A 32 -2.85 3.46 -2.25
CA GLU A 32 -3.99 2.60 -2.52
C GLU A 32 -3.89 2.00 -3.92
N ILE A 33 -4.08 0.69 -4.04
CA ILE A 33 -4.12 -0.02 -5.32
C ILE A 33 -5.57 -0.31 -5.67
N ASP A 34 -6.04 0.28 -6.77
CA ASP A 34 -7.41 0.15 -7.23
C ASP A 34 -7.76 -1.29 -7.65
N GLY A 35 -8.88 -1.81 -7.17
CA GLY A 35 -9.37 -3.15 -7.47
C GLY A 35 -8.52 -4.28 -6.88
N ALA A 36 -7.70 -3.99 -5.87
CA ALA A 36 -6.97 -5.00 -5.13
C ALA A 36 -7.68 -5.33 -3.81
N ASP A 37 -7.64 -6.61 -3.44
CA ASP A 37 -8.13 -7.12 -2.17
C ASP A 37 -7.03 -7.10 -1.09
N HIS A 38 -7.30 -7.72 0.07
CA HIS A 38 -6.33 -7.84 1.16
C HIS A 38 -5.05 -8.59 0.76
N TYR A 39 -5.15 -9.52 -0.18
CA TYR A 39 -4.07 -10.40 -0.59
C TYR A 39 -3.38 -9.88 -1.85
N LEU A 40 -2.99 -8.60 -1.85
CA LEU A 40 -2.30 -7.88 -2.94
C LEU A 40 -1.25 -8.72 -3.68
N MET A 41 -0.38 -9.43 -2.97
CA MET A 41 0.68 -10.26 -3.56
C MET A 41 0.18 -11.50 -4.31
N HIS A 42 -1.03 -11.95 -3.99
CA HIS A 42 -1.69 -13.11 -4.61
C HIS A 42 -2.78 -12.71 -5.60
N SER A 43 -3.06 -11.42 -5.74
CA SER A 43 -4.05 -10.88 -6.67
C SER A 43 -3.51 -10.76 -8.10
N ASP A 44 -4.42 -10.47 -9.05
CA ASP A 44 -4.06 -10.07 -10.41
C ASP A 44 -3.35 -8.69 -10.45
N ARG A 45 -3.43 -7.91 -9.37
CA ARG A 45 -2.74 -6.64 -9.16
C ARG A 45 -1.33 -6.78 -8.59
N ARG A 46 -0.81 -8.00 -8.42
CA ARG A 46 0.54 -8.22 -7.83
C ARG A 46 1.65 -7.43 -8.53
N GLN A 47 1.55 -7.21 -9.85
CA GLN A 47 2.54 -6.41 -10.59
C GLN A 47 2.52 -4.94 -10.17
N ASP A 48 1.33 -4.38 -9.93
CA ASP A 48 1.17 -3.00 -9.44
C ASP A 48 1.76 -2.88 -8.03
N PHE A 49 1.52 -3.87 -7.16
CA PHE A 49 2.15 -3.95 -5.84
C PHE A 49 3.68 -3.94 -5.93
N PHE A 50 4.28 -4.80 -6.76
CA PHE A 50 5.74 -4.83 -6.94
C PHE A 50 6.29 -3.52 -7.50
N ALA A 51 5.58 -2.88 -8.44
CA ALA A 51 5.98 -1.59 -8.98
C ALA A 51 5.97 -0.48 -7.92
N VAL A 52 4.98 -0.48 -7.02
CA VAL A 52 4.92 0.47 -5.90
C VAL A 52 6.10 0.26 -4.94
N VAL A 53 6.38 -0.98 -4.57
CA VAL A 53 7.51 -1.30 -3.69
C VAL A 53 8.84 -0.91 -4.34
N ASP A 54 9.04 -1.21 -5.62
CA ASP A 54 10.25 -0.86 -6.36
C ASP A 54 10.46 0.67 -6.43
N ARG A 55 9.41 1.45 -6.72
CA ARG A 55 9.48 2.91 -6.73
C ARG A 55 9.85 3.50 -5.38
N PHE A 56 9.23 2.99 -4.31
CA PHE A 56 9.54 3.42 -2.95
C PHE A 56 11.01 3.14 -2.57
N GLN A 57 11.54 1.98 -2.95
CA GLN A 57 12.93 1.61 -2.67
C GLN A 57 13.93 2.43 -3.49
N ASN A 58 13.62 2.70 -4.75
CA ASN A 58 14.54 3.36 -5.68
C ASN A 58 14.39 4.90 -5.70
N GLY A 59 13.40 5.46 -4.99
CA GLY A 59 13.17 6.91 -4.91
C GLY A 59 12.71 7.55 -6.23
N ILE A 60 12.14 6.76 -7.14
CA ILE A 60 11.66 7.23 -8.45
C ILE A 60 10.20 7.66 -8.30
N SER A 61 10.00 8.96 -8.07
CA SER A 61 8.70 9.65 -8.12
C SER A 61 8.24 9.92 -9.55
#